data_AF-A0AAV1N5Z3-F1
#
_entry.id   AF-A0AAV1N5Z3-F1
#
_cell.length_a   1.000
_cell.length_b   1.000
_cell.length_c   1.000
_cell.angle_alpha   90.00
_cell.angle_beta   90.00
_cell.angle_gamma   90.00
#
_symmetry.space_group_name_H-M   'P 1'
#
loop_
_entity.id
_entity.type
_entity.pdbx_description
1 polymer ?
#
loop_
_entity_poly.entity_id
_entity_poly.type
_entity_poly.pdbx_seq_one_letter_code
_entity_poly.pdbx_strand_id
1 'polypeptide(L)'
;MHPDLSPHLHTDECNELITHLRQCHTEVRRSLKCHIAVCFMCTDRQYSINLVYSSHTQHNVMRFFGTCNDMDRAMRQCLKKERLEKRERSKQHAIEMKKRLKEGPKEQI
;
A
#
# COMPACT_ATOMS: atom_id res chain seq x y z
N MET A 1 -9.47 -5.62 -4.07
CA MET A 1 -9.43 -5.19 -2.65
C MET A 1 -8.04 -4.65 -2.35
N HIS A 2 -7.93 -3.37 -2.00
CA HIS A 2 -6.67 -2.79 -1.55
C HIS A 2 -6.47 -3.16 -0.07
N PRO A 3 -5.30 -3.68 0.35
CA PRO A 3 -5.02 -3.89 1.77
C PRO A 3 -5.00 -2.53 2.50
N ASP A 4 -5.59 -2.48 3.69
CA ASP A 4 -5.43 -1.33 4.60
C ASP A 4 -3.96 -1.28 5.05
N LEU A 5 -3.33 -0.11 4.92
CA LEU A 5 -1.92 0.15 5.24
C LEU A 5 -1.79 1.06 6.47
N SER A 6 -2.78 1.02 7.36
CA SER A 6 -2.76 1.79 8.60
C SER A 6 -1.64 1.28 9.55
N PRO A 7 -0.82 2.17 10.14
CA PRO A 7 0.41 1.76 10.84
C PRO A 7 0.20 0.78 12.01
N HIS A 8 -0.95 0.85 12.67
CA HIS A 8 -1.28 0.03 13.83
C HIS A 8 -1.63 -1.43 13.48
N LEU A 9 -1.83 -1.75 12.19
CA LEU A 9 -2.19 -3.09 11.74
C LEU A 9 -0.97 -3.98 11.41
N HIS A 10 0.21 -3.35 11.32
CA HIS A 10 1.44 -3.95 10.82
C HIS A 10 2.57 -3.82 11.83
N THR A 11 3.56 -4.69 11.69
CA THR A 11 4.84 -4.65 12.39
C THR A 11 5.65 -3.43 11.98
N ASP A 12 6.56 -2.99 12.86
CA ASP A 12 7.42 -1.83 12.62
C ASP A 12 8.25 -1.99 11.33
N GLU A 13 8.78 -3.19 11.08
CA GLU A 13 9.49 -3.52 9.83
C GLU A 13 8.63 -3.32 8.57
N CYS A 14 7.37 -3.78 8.59
CA CYS A 14 6.46 -3.54 7.46
C CYS A 14 6.05 -2.06 7.34
N ASN A 15 5.95 -1.35 8.46
CA ASN A 15 5.61 0.08 8.49
C ASN A 15 6.69 0.96 7.85
N GLU A 16 7.96 0.61 8.02
CA GLU A 16 9.08 1.26 7.33
C GLU A 16 8.94 1.13 5.80
N LEU A 17 8.65 -0.08 5.31
CA LEU A 17 8.44 -0.34 3.87
C LEU A 17 7.22 0.41 3.31
N ILE A 18 6.12 0.47 4.06
CA ILE A 18 4.93 1.26 3.69
C ILE A 18 5.28 2.75 3.60
N THR A 19 6.11 3.24 4.52
CA THR A 19 6.57 4.64 4.54
C THR A 19 7.43 4.95 3.31
N HIS A 20 8.40 4.09 2.99
CA HIS A 20 9.22 4.22 1.78
C HIS A 20 8.38 4.18 0.51
N LEU A 21 7.37 3.31 0.44
CA LEU A 21 6.46 3.25 -0.70
C LEU A 21 5.63 4.54 -0.84
N ARG A 22 5.14 5.10 0.27
CA ARG A 22 4.42 6.38 0.27
C ARG A 22 5.32 7.54 -0.18
N GLN A 23 6.58 7.54 0.23
CA GLN A 23 7.59 8.52 -0.21
C GLN A 23 7.86 8.41 -1.71
N CYS A 24 8.14 7.20 -2.22
CA CYS A 24 8.34 6.97 -3.66
C CYS A 24 7.12 7.42 -4.48
N HIS A 25 5.90 7.06 -4.08
CA HIS A 25 4.69 7.53 -4.74
C HIS A 25 4.50 9.04 -4.68
N THR A 26 4.95 9.68 -3.60
CA THR A 26 4.87 11.14 -3.45
C THR A 26 5.88 11.84 -4.34
N GLU A 27 7.10 11.34 -4.44
CA GLU A 27 8.18 11.87 -5.29
C GLU A 27 7.88 11.68 -6.77
N VAL A 28 7.41 10.50 -7.18
CA VAL A 28 6.97 10.24 -8.56
C VAL A 28 5.80 11.14 -8.91
N ARG A 29 4.80 11.27 -8.01
CA ARG A 29 3.66 12.18 -8.22
C ARG A 29 4.10 13.64 -8.26
N ARG A 30 5.09 14.07 -7.47
CA ARG A 30 5.64 15.44 -7.49
C ARG A 30 6.39 15.71 -8.79
N SER A 31 7.18 14.75 -9.27
CA SER A 31 7.90 14.85 -10.55
C SER A 31 6.92 14.97 -11.73
N LEU A 32 5.79 14.26 -11.66
CA LEU A 32 4.68 14.37 -12.61
C LEU A 32 3.89 15.68 -12.48
N LYS A 33 3.68 16.16 -11.25
CA LYS A 33 3.00 17.43 -10.97
C LYS A 33 3.86 18.65 -11.32
N CYS A 34 5.18 18.56 -11.29
CA CYS A 34 6.07 19.66 -11.67
C CYS A 34 5.87 20.05 -13.15
N HIS A 35 5.61 19.05 -14.02
CA HIS A 35 5.23 19.30 -15.41
C HIS A 35 3.88 20.03 -15.58
N ILE A 36 2.99 19.97 -14.59
CA ILE A 36 1.67 20.63 -14.61
C ILE A 36 1.72 21.98 -13.88
N ALA A 37 2.50 22.08 -12.80
CA ALA A 37 2.60 23.28 -11.97
C ALA A 37 3.37 24.42 -12.65
N VAL A 38 4.33 24.13 -13.54
CA VAL A 38 4.98 25.16 -14.37
C VAL A 38 3.95 25.86 -15.30
N CYS A 39 2.82 25.23 -15.63
CA CYS A 39 1.72 25.88 -16.33
C CYS A 39 0.77 26.68 -15.43
N PHE A 40 0.71 26.42 -14.11
CA PHE A 40 -0.26 27.08 -13.22
C PHE A 40 0.11 28.53 -12.88
N MET A 41 1.35 28.96 -13.15
CA MET A 41 1.78 30.35 -12.94
C MET A 41 1.62 31.25 -14.18
N CYS A 42 1.02 30.76 -15.29
CA CYS A 42 0.91 31.54 -16.53
C CYS A 42 -0.51 31.93 -16.97
N THR A 43 -1.58 31.57 -16.26
CA THR A 43 -2.94 31.88 -16.76
C THR A 43 -3.92 32.33 -15.67
N ASP A 44 -3.81 33.60 -15.28
CA ASP A 44 -4.98 34.37 -14.86
C ASP A 44 -5.86 34.64 -16.09
N ARG A 45 -6.78 33.72 -16.43
CA ARG A 45 -8.03 34.07 -17.12
C ARG A 45 -9.03 32.91 -17.14
N GLN A 46 -10.06 33.09 -16.32
CA GLN A 46 -11.45 32.70 -16.44
C GLN A 46 -11.90 31.75 -17.59
N TYR A 47 -12.73 30.78 -17.17
CA TYR A 47 -13.94 30.28 -17.84
C TYR A 47 -13.85 28.97 -18.66
N SER A 48 -14.38 27.91 -18.04
CA SER A 48 -15.39 26.98 -18.59
C SER A 48 -15.11 26.10 -19.82
N ILE A 49 -15.10 24.78 -19.53
CA ILE A 49 -15.77 23.69 -20.27
C ILE A 49 -15.09 23.10 -21.54
N ASN A 50 -14.70 21.83 -21.35
CA ASN A 50 -14.59 20.69 -22.29
C ASN A 50 -13.52 20.63 -23.40
N LEU A 51 -12.57 19.72 -23.13
CA LEU A 51 -12.13 18.58 -23.94
C LEU A 51 -11.28 18.82 -25.21
N VAL A 52 -9.97 18.62 -25.00
CA VAL A 52 -9.02 17.84 -25.82
C VAL A 52 -8.76 18.29 -27.27
N TYR A 53 -7.58 18.86 -27.52
CA TYR A 53 -6.65 18.40 -28.58
C TYR A 53 -5.25 19.01 -28.35
N SER A 54 -4.35 18.25 -27.73
CA SER A 54 -3.17 17.66 -28.37
C SER A 54 -2.12 18.66 -28.84
N SER A 55 -1.03 18.80 -28.08
CA SER A 55 0.32 18.45 -28.56
C SER A 55 1.38 18.68 -27.47
N HIS A 56 1.70 17.61 -26.74
CA HIS A 56 3.05 17.38 -26.24
C HIS A 56 3.42 15.94 -26.57
N THR A 57 3.61 15.69 -27.85
CA THR A 57 4.26 14.48 -28.36
C THR A 57 5.74 14.53 -28.04
N GLN A 58 6.12 14.13 -26.82
CA GLN A 58 7.33 13.34 -26.62
C GLN A 58 7.07 12.29 -25.54
N HIS A 59 7.05 11.05 -26.01
CA HIS A 59 6.75 9.86 -25.24
C HIS A 59 7.71 9.68 -24.07
N ASN A 60 7.16 9.65 -22.87
CA ASN A 60 7.73 8.94 -21.72
C ASN A 60 6.69 7.97 -21.15
N VAL A 61 5.92 7.30 -22.03
CA VAL A 61 5.03 6.17 -21.65
C VAL A 61 5.83 5.12 -20.85
N MET A 62 7.14 5.05 -21.08
CA MET A 62 8.09 4.17 -20.39
C MET A 62 8.50 4.65 -18.98
N ARG A 63 8.26 5.91 -18.58
CA ARG A 63 8.61 6.42 -17.23
C ARG A 63 7.53 6.16 -16.16
N PHE A 64 6.37 5.67 -16.58
CA PHE A 64 5.25 5.38 -15.68
C PHE A 64 5.24 3.96 -15.14
N PHE A 65 5.92 3.01 -15.81
CA PHE A 65 5.91 1.62 -15.39
C PHE A 65 7.12 1.31 -14.51
N GLY A 66 6.87 1.26 -13.19
CA GLY A 66 7.70 0.50 -12.27
C GLY A 66 8.73 1.25 -11.44
N THR A 67 8.66 2.58 -11.35
CA THR A 67 9.59 3.39 -10.53
C THR A 67 9.59 2.98 -9.05
N CYS A 68 8.45 2.51 -8.52
CA CYS A 68 8.34 2.05 -7.13
C CYS A 68 8.20 0.52 -7.01
N ASN A 69 8.42 -0.24 -8.10
CA ASN A 69 8.11 -1.67 -8.15
C ASN A 69 8.88 -2.50 -7.12
N ASP A 70 10.12 -2.14 -6.81
CA ASP A 70 10.95 -2.87 -5.84
C ASP A 70 10.40 -2.71 -4.42
N MET A 71 9.99 -1.49 -4.06
CA MET A 71 9.34 -1.19 -2.79
C MET A 71 7.95 -1.83 -2.71
N ASP A 72 7.19 -1.80 -3.79
CA ASP A 72 5.90 -2.51 -3.90
C ASP A 72 6.06 -4.02 -3.72
N ARG A 73 7.11 -4.61 -4.30
CA ARG A 73 7.42 -6.04 -4.16
C ARG A 73 7.77 -6.38 -2.71
N ALA A 74 8.65 -5.60 -2.09
CA ALA A 74 9.05 -5.78 -0.70
C ALA A 74 7.85 -5.64 0.26
N MET A 75 7.03 -4.60 0.09
CA MET A 75 5.81 -4.41 0.87
C MET A 75 4.86 -5.60 0.73
N ARG A 76 4.62 -6.09 -0.50
CA ARG A 76 3.74 -7.26 -0.73
C ARG A 76 4.25 -8.53 -0.05
N GLN A 77 5.56 -8.74 -0.03
CA GLN A 77 6.17 -9.86 0.68
C GLN A 77 5.96 -9.74 2.19
N CYS A 78 6.17 -8.55 2.75
CA CYS A 78 5.96 -8.27 4.16
C CYS A 78 4.52 -8.54 4.60
N LEU A 79 3.55 -7.95 3.89
CA LEU A 79 2.11 -8.13 4.16
C LEU A 79 1.65 -9.59 3.98
N LYS A 80 2.27 -10.33 3.05
CA LYS A 80 1.98 -11.75 2.86
C LYS A 80 2.47 -12.58 4.05
N LYS A 81 3.67 -12.29 4.55
CA LYS A 81 4.26 -12.95 5.72
C LYS A 81 3.40 -12.72 6.96
N GLU A 82 3.04 -11.47 7.26
CA GLU A 82 2.17 -11.15 8.40
C GLU A 82 0.81 -11.88 8.34
N ARG A 83 0.21 -11.96 7.16
CA ARG A 83 -1.05 -12.68 6.96
C ARG A 83 -0.91 -14.17 7.22
N LEU A 84 0.22 -14.78 6.85
CA LEU A 84 0.48 -16.19 7.11
C LEU A 84 0.70 -16.44 8.60
N GLU A 85 1.48 -15.60 9.28
CA GLU A 85 1.72 -15.70 10.72
C GLU A 85 0.46 -15.48 11.54
N LYS A 86 -0.39 -14.50 11.19
CA LYS A 86 -1.70 -14.29 11.83
C LYS A 86 -2.60 -15.53 11.65
N ARG A 87 -2.59 -16.15 10.46
CA ARG A 87 -3.34 -17.40 10.21
C ARG A 87 -2.82 -18.57 11.04
N GLU A 88 -1.50 -18.71 11.16
CA GLU A 88 -0.92 -19.79 11.96
C GLU A 88 -1.20 -19.61 13.44
N ARG A 89 -1.05 -18.39 13.99
CA ARG A 89 -1.42 -18.09 15.38
C ARG A 89 -2.90 -18.34 15.65
N SER A 90 -3.77 -17.93 14.73
CA SER A 90 -5.21 -18.19 14.85
C SER A 90 -5.52 -19.69 14.83
N LYS A 91 -4.84 -20.47 13.97
CA LYS A 91 -4.95 -21.93 13.91
C LYS A 91 -4.46 -22.59 15.20
N GLN A 92 -3.30 -22.19 15.71
CA GLN A 92 -2.75 -22.70 16.97
C GLN A 92 -3.68 -22.42 18.14
N HIS A 93 -4.18 -21.18 18.24
CA HIS A 93 -5.16 -20.80 19.25
C HIS A 93 -6.44 -21.63 19.15
N ALA A 94 -6.95 -21.86 17.94
CA ALA A 94 -8.13 -22.71 17.74
C ALA A 94 -7.88 -24.18 18.15
N ILE A 95 -6.69 -24.72 17.87
CA ILE A 95 -6.30 -26.08 18.29
C ILE A 95 -6.18 -26.16 19.81
N GLU A 96 -5.52 -25.18 20.43
CA GLU A 96 -5.37 -25.08 21.88
C GLU A 96 -6.74 -25.00 22.57
N MET A 97 -7.62 -24.11 22.10
CA MET A 97 -8.97 -23.98 22.64
C MET A 97 -9.78 -25.28 22.50
N LYS A 98 -9.66 -25.99 21.36
CA LYS A 98 -10.28 -27.31 21.18
C LYS A 98 -9.73 -28.33 22.18
N LYS A 99 -8.42 -28.32 22.46
CA LYS A 99 -7.80 -29.20 23.46
C LYS A 99 -8.31 -28.89 24.87
N ARG A 100 -8.38 -27.62 25.25
CA ARG A 100 -8.93 -27.17 26.54
C ARG A 100 -10.37 -27.61 26.75
N LEU A 101 -11.21 -27.53 25.71
CA LEU A 101 -12.59 -28.00 25.76
C LEU A 101 -12.69 -29.52 25.86
N LYS A 102 -11.79 -30.27 25.21
CA LYS A 102 -11.75 -31.73 25.28
C LYS A 102 -11.33 -32.25 26.66
N GLU A 103 -10.42 -31.56 27.34
CA GLU A 103 -9.90 -32.01 28.63
C GLU A 103 -10.90 -31.83 29.79
N GLY A 104 -11.86 -30.88 29.68
CA GLY A 104 -12.95 -30.67 30.64
C GLY A 104 -12.49 -30.36 32.08
N PRO A 105 -13.36 -29.88 32.98
CA PRO A 105 -13.05 -29.91 34.40
C PRO A 105 -13.00 -31.38 34.83
N LYS A 106 -11.83 -31.88 35.25
CA LYS A 106 -11.75 -33.13 35.99
C LYS A 106 -12.53 -32.92 37.27
N GLU A 107 -13.74 -33.49 37.36
CA GLU A 107 -14.47 -33.59 38.62
C GLU A 107 -13.54 -34.24 39.64
N GLN A 108 -13.25 -33.49 40.71
CA GLN A 108 -12.54 -33.99 41.88
C GLN A 108 -13.54 -34.87 42.63
N ILE A 109 -13.49 -36.19 42.36
CA ILE A 109 -14.14 -37.21 43.20
C ILE A 109 -13.26 -37.47 44.40
#